data_AF-A0A3C1L457-F1
#
_entry.id   AF-A0A3C1L457-F1
#
_cell.length_a   1.000
_cell.length_b   1.000
_cell.length_c   1.000
_cell.angle_alpha   90.00
_cell.angle_beta   90.00
_cell.angle_gamma   90.00
#
_symmetry.space_group_name_H-M   'P 1'
#
loop_
_entity.id
_entity.type
_entity.pdbx_description
1 polymer ?
#
loop_
_entity_poly.entity_id
_entity_poly.type
_entity_poly.pdbx_seq_one_letter_code
_entity_poly.pdbx_strand_id
1 'polypeptide(L)'
;MAIPIEKFQEQGGRLKTDDLDFEAFRRQPLPPHVLRCLSYMHDIEYQTVLYTRELLLLPAWKDPQFTAFLTLWNYEEYWHGQALGKVLAAHDWPAHDTRL
;
A
#
# COMPACT_ATOMS: atom_id res chain seq x y z
N MET A 1 -9.84 2.47 21.49
CA MET A 1 -8.69 3.33 21.80
C MET A 1 -8.42 4.16 20.54
N ALA A 2 -8.43 5.49 20.61
CA ALA A 2 -8.17 6.35 19.46
C ALA A 2 -6.67 6.69 19.41
N ILE A 3 -6.03 6.56 18.26
CA ILE A 3 -4.64 7.00 18.05
C ILE A 3 -4.70 8.49 17.72
N PRO A 4 -4.00 9.37 18.47
CA PRO A 4 -3.93 10.78 18.15
C PRO A 4 -3.27 10.99 16.79
N ILE A 5 -3.73 11.98 16.02
CA ILE A 5 -3.21 12.25 14.67
C ILE A 5 -1.72 12.62 14.70
N GLU A 6 -1.26 13.24 15.77
CA GLU A 6 0.13 13.65 15.98
C GLU A 6 1.05 12.43 15.99
N LYS A 7 0.61 11.35 16.66
CA LYS A 7 1.36 10.09 16.69
C LYS A 7 1.41 9.45 15.31
N PHE A 8 0.34 9.54 14.53
CA PHE A 8 0.31 9.05 13.15
C PHE A 8 1.25 9.87 12.25
N GLN A 9 1.33 11.19 12.45
CA GLN A 9 2.26 12.07 11.74
C GLN A 9 3.73 11.78 12.05
N GLU A 10 4.06 11.45 13.29
CA GLU A 10 5.44 11.12 13.70
C GLU A 10 5.93 9.78 13.15
N GLN A 11 5.02 8.81 13.04
CA GLN A 11 5.35 7.43 12.68
C GLN A 11 5.11 7.14 11.20
N GLY A 12 4.22 7.90 10.58
CA GLY A 12 3.80 7.67 9.22
C GLY A 12 4.86 8.09 8.21
N GLY A 13 4.87 7.39 7.08
CA GLY A 13 5.85 7.65 6.04
C GLY A 13 6.05 6.49 5.10
N ARG A 14 7.15 6.54 4.33
CA ARG A 14 7.47 5.50 3.36
C ARG A 14 7.71 4.18 4.09
N LEU A 15 7.07 3.12 3.62
CA LEU A 15 7.41 1.76 4.03
C LEU A 15 8.90 1.49 3.78
N LYS A 16 9.63 1.22 4.86
CA LYS A 16 11.06 0.89 4.81
C LYS A 16 11.19 -0.58 4.42
N THR A 17 11.93 -0.82 3.34
CA THR A 17 12.15 -2.15 2.78
C THR A 17 13.63 -2.38 2.48
N ASP A 18 14.50 -1.46 2.91
CA ASP A 18 15.91 -1.43 2.54
C ASP A 18 16.74 -2.52 3.24
N ASP A 19 16.19 -3.11 4.31
CA ASP A 19 16.75 -4.22 5.08
C ASP A 19 16.25 -5.61 4.64
N LEU A 20 15.36 -5.66 3.65
CA LEU A 20 14.78 -6.91 3.14
C LEU A 20 15.60 -7.48 1.97
N ASP A 21 15.91 -8.78 2.01
CA ASP A 21 16.53 -9.50 0.89
C ASP A 21 15.46 -9.94 -0.13
N PHE A 22 15.18 -9.09 -1.11
CA PHE A 22 14.25 -9.43 -2.19
C PHE A 22 14.77 -10.53 -3.14
N GLU A 23 16.08 -10.75 -3.22
CA GLU A 23 16.64 -11.84 -4.04
C GLU A 23 16.35 -13.22 -3.43
N ALA A 24 15.99 -13.28 -2.13
CA ALA A 24 15.52 -14.51 -1.50
C ALA A 24 14.31 -15.11 -2.23
N PHE A 25 13.43 -14.28 -2.81
CA PHE A 25 12.27 -14.73 -3.57
C PHE A 25 12.64 -15.45 -4.86
N ARG A 26 13.81 -15.18 -5.45
CA ARG A 26 14.31 -15.94 -6.60
C ARG A 26 14.88 -17.30 -6.19
N ARG A 27 15.52 -17.36 -5.02
CA ARG A 27 16.09 -18.61 -4.48
C ARG A 27 15.02 -19.53 -3.90
N GLN A 28 13.95 -18.95 -3.34
CA GLN A 28 12.84 -19.63 -2.68
C GLN A 28 11.52 -19.05 -3.21
N PRO A 29 11.09 -19.46 -4.42
CA PRO A 29 9.93 -18.87 -5.07
C PRO A 29 8.64 -19.20 -4.31
N LEU A 30 7.77 -18.21 -4.21
CA LEU A 30 6.42 -18.37 -3.67
C LEU A 30 5.55 -19.19 -4.63
N PRO A 31 4.61 -20.00 -4.12
CA PRO A 31 3.73 -20.78 -4.98
C PRO A 31 2.75 -19.86 -5.74
N PRO A 32 2.30 -20.24 -6.95
CA PRO A 32 1.51 -19.36 -7.82
C PRO A 32 0.21 -18.82 -7.20
N HIS A 33 -0.42 -19.56 -6.28
CA HIS A 33 -1.63 -19.09 -5.61
C HIS A 33 -1.36 -17.94 -4.63
N VAL A 34 -0.17 -17.88 -4.01
CA VAL A 34 0.27 -16.76 -3.19
C VAL A 34 0.54 -15.55 -4.08
N LEU A 35 1.23 -15.74 -5.22
CA LEU A 35 1.48 -14.65 -6.17
C LEU A 35 0.18 -14.01 -6.69
N ARG A 36 -0.84 -14.82 -6.99
CA ARG A 36 -2.18 -14.30 -7.31
C ARG A 36 -2.78 -13.45 -6.20
N CYS A 37 -2.64 -13.88 -4.95
CA CYS A 37 -3.12 -13.12 -3.79
C CYS A 37 -2.36 -11.79 -3.67
N LEU A 38 -1.03 -11.81 -3.82
CA LEU A 38 -0.20 -10.60 -3.76
C LEU A 38 -0.50 -9.63 -4.91
N SER A 39 -0.80 -10.11 -6.12
CA SER A 39 -1.29 -9.25 -7.21
C SER A 39 -2.58 -8.54 -6.85
N TYR A 40 -3.54 -9.28 -6.27
CA TYR A 40 -4.79 -8.68 -5.80
C TYR A 40 -4.53 -7.63 -4.71
N MET A 41 -3.70 -7.94 -3.72
CA MET A 41 -3.37 -6.98 -2.66
C MET A 41 -2.63 -5.76 -3.24
N HIS A 42 -1.69 -5.95 -4.16
CA HIS A 42 -0.99 -4.86 -4.85
C HIS A 42 -1.96 -3.87 -5.50
N ASP A 43 -2.97 -4.39 -6.23
CA ASP A 43 -3.98 -3.55 -6.87
C ASP A 43 -4.81 -2.78 -5.84
N ILE A 44 -5.23 -3.44 -4.76
CA ILE A 44 -5.98 -2.80 -3.67
C ILE A 44 -5.18 -1.66 -3.06
N GLU A 45 -3.90 -1.87 -2.75
CA GLU A 45 -3.06 -0.81 -2.17
C GLU A 45 -2.92 0.40 -3.12
N TYR A 46 -2.72 0.16 -4.42
CA TYR A 46 -2.62 1.25 -5.40
C TYR A 46 -3.95 1.96 -5.65
N GLN A 47 -5.06 1.25 -5.58
CA GLN A 47 -6.40 1.80 -5.76
C GLN A 47 -6.89 2.62 -4.56
N THR A 48 -6.15 2.64 -3.45
CA THR A 48 -6.42 3.50 -2.29
C THR A 48 -6.70 4.96 -2.66
N VAL A 49 -6.05 5.49 -3.70
CA VAL A 49 -6.30 6.85 -4.20
C VAL A 49 -7.75 7.10 -4.61
N LEU A 50 -8.45 6.06 -5.09
CA LEU A 50 -9.86 6.13 -5.43
C LEU A 50 -10.72 6.31 -4.18
N TYR A 51 -10.41 5.60 -3.10
CA TYR A 51 -11.09 5.76 -1.81
C TYR A 51 -10.82 7.13 -1.20
N THR A 52 -9.57 7.62 -1.25
CA THR A 52 -9.22 8.98 -0.82
C THR A 52 -10.05 10.03 -1.54
N ARG A 53 -10.21 9.89 -2.87
CA ARG A 53 -11.06 10.78 -3.68
C ARG A 53 -12.51 10.77 -3.18
N GLU A 54 -13.10 9.59 -2.98
CA GLU A 54 -14.49 9.48 -2.50
C GLU A 54 -14.68 10.04 -1.09
N LEU A 55 -13.73 9.79 -0.18
CA LEU A 55 -13.78 10.28 1.20
C LEU A 55 -13.68 11.80 1.29
N LEU A 56 -12.94 12.44 0.38
CA LEU A 56 -12.86 13.90 0.32
C LEU A 56 -14.14 14.58 -0.22
N LEU A 57 -15.06 13.83 -0.82
CA LEU A 57 -16.38 14.35 -1.20
C LEU A 57 -17.34 14.46 0.00
N LEU A 58 -17.03 13.81 1.12
CA LEU A 58 -17.84 13.83 2.33
C LEU A 58 -17.60 15.10 3.15
N PRO A 59 -18.60 15.65 3.87
CA PRO A 59 -18.43 16.86 4.70
C PRO A 59 -17.28 16.81 5.73
N ALA A 60 -16.81 15.61 6.07
CA ALA A 60 -15.69 15.35 6.97
C ALA A 60 -14.37 15.98 6.52
N TRP A 61 -14.20 16.34 5.23
CA TRP A 61 -12.99 17.01 4.74
C TRP A 61 -12.69 18.34 5.48
N LYS A 62 -13.68 18.95 6.13
CA LYS A 62 -13.50 20.18 6.92
C LYS A 62 -12.71 19.95 8.22
N ASP A 63 -12.59 18.70 8.67
CA ASP A 63 -11.78 18.35 9.82
C ASP A 63 -10.29 18.22 9.38
N PRO A 64 -9.39 19.07 9.91
CA PRO A 64 -7.96 19.00 9.58
C PRO A 64 -7.31 17.69 10.03
N GLN A 65 -7.82 17.03 11.09
CA GLN A 65 -7.28 15.73 11.51
C GLN A 65 -7.62 14.64 10.50
N PHE A 66 -8.84 14.68 9.95
CA PHE A 66 -9.29 13.74 8.93
C PHE A 66 -8.47 13.89 7.63
N THR A 67 -8.26 15.12 7.15
CA THR A 67 -7.47 15.36 5.93
C THR A 67 -5.99 15.05 6.10
N ALA A 68 -5.42 15.32 7.27
CA ALA A 68 -4.06 14.87 7.62
C ALA A 68 -3.94 13.35 7.59
N PHE A 69 -4.93 12.64 8.17
CA PHE A 69 -4.97 11.17 8.14
C PHE A 69 -5.02 10.65 6.71
N LEU A 70 -5.98 11.11 5.89
CA LEU A 70 -6.11 10.64 4.50
C LEU A 70 -4.85 10.87 3.68
N THR A 71 -4.16 11.99 3.91
CA THR A 71 -2.91 12.30 3.20
C THR A 71 -1.81 11.30 3.53
N LEU A 72 -1.58 11.03 4.81
CA LEU A 72 -0.53 10.12 5.26
C LEU A 72 -0.87 8.66 4.94
N TRP A 73 -2.11 8.26 5.18
CA TRP A 73 -2.60 6.93 4.84
C TRP A 73 -2.43 6.63 3.35
N ASN A 74 -2.88 7.53 2.47
CA ASN A 74 -2.73 7.34 1.03
C ASN A 74 -1.25 7.28 0.60
N TYR A 75 -0.38 8.03 1.26
CA TYR A 75 1.06 7.96 1.02
C TYR A 75 1.65 6.61 1.45
N GLU A 76 1.25 6.08 2.60
CA GLU A 76 1.66 4.76 3.09
C GLU A 76 1.23 3.63 2.15
N GLU A 77 -0.05 3.60 1.75
CA GLU A 77 -0.56 2.52 0.88
C GLU A 77 0.12 2.51 -0.49
N TYR A 78 0.50 3.68 -1.02
CA TYR A 78 1.33 3.73 -2.23
C TYR A 78 2.64 2.95 -2.04
N TRP A 79 3.31 3.10 -0.90
CA TRP A 79 4.56 2.40 -0.62
C TRP A 79 4.36 0.92 -0.28
N HIS A 80 3.21 0.54 0.26
CA HIS A 80 2.82 -0.87 0.40
C HIS A 80 2.65 -1.53 -0.98
N GLY A 81 1.93 -0.88 -1.89
CA GLY A 81 1.79 -1.32 -3.28
C GLY A 81 3.16 -1.48 -3.96
N GLN A 82 4.06 -0.50 -3.80
CA GLN A 82 5.45 -0.60 -4.30
C GLN A 82 6.19 -1.81 -3.76
N ALA A 83 6.08 -2.11 -2.46
CA ALA A 83 6.74 -3.25 -1.84
C ALA A 83 6.22 -4.59 -2.38
N LEU A 84 4.89 -4.73 -2.50
CA LEU A 84 4.27 -5.91 -3.11
C LEU A 84 4.70 -6.07 -4.58
N GLY A 85 4.76 -4.96 -5.32
CA GLY A 85 5.22 -4.94 -6.71
C GLY A 85 6.66 -5.45 -6.87
N LYS A 86 7.56 -5.13 -5.94
CA LYS A 86 8.93 -5.67 -5.92
C LYS A 86 8.95 -7.19 -5.72
N VAL A 87 8.09 -7.73 -4.85
CA VAL A 87 7.98 -9.18 -4.66
C VAL A 87 7.49 -9.85 -5.94
N LEU A 88 6.45 -9.31 -6.58
CA LEU A 88 5.91 -9.85 -7.84
C LEU A 88 6.94 -9.79 -8.97
N ALA A 89 7.66 -8.67 -9.11
CA ALA A 89 8.73 -8.51 -10.09
C ALA A 89 9.88 -9.50 -9.89
N ALA A 90 10.20 -9.86 -8.63
CA ALA A 90 11.21 -10.89 -8.36
C ALA A 90 10.83 -12.28 -8.91
N HIS A 91 9.54 -12.53 -9.18
CA HIS A 91 9.00 -13.76 -9.76
C HIS A 91 8.63 -13.64 -11.24
N ASP A 92 8.98 -12.53 -11.91
CA ASP A 92 8.51 -12.19 -13.25
C ASP A 92 6.98 -12.28 -13.40
N TRP A 93 6.27 -11.99 -12.30
CA TRP A 93 4.81 -12.05 -12.22
C TRP A 93 4.22 -10.64 -12.40
N PRO A 94 3.13 -10.47 -13.17
CA PRO A 94 2.55 -9.15 -13.40
C PRO A 94 2.03 -8.51 -12.10
N ALA A 95 2.46 -7.27 -11.87
CA ALA A 95 1.99 -6.42 -10.79
C ALA A 95 0.72 -5.63 -11.20
N HIS A 96 -0.26 -6.36 -11.72
CA HIS A 96 -1.66 -5.95 -11.81
C HIS A 96 -2.51 -7.15 -12.23
N ASP A 97 -3.78 -7.20 -11.83
CA ASP A 97 -4.76 -8.02 -12.52
C ASP A 97 -5.16 -7.32 -13.83
N THR A 98 -4.92 -7.96 -14.98
CA THR A 98 -5.33 -7.44 -16.30
C THR A 98 -6.86 -7.32 -16.46
N ARG A 99 -7.64 -7.81 -15.51
CA ARG A 99 -9.11 -7.74 -15.50
C ARG A 99 -9.64 -6.44 -14.88
N LEU A 100 -8.79 -5.68 -14.18
CA LEU A 100 -9.07 -4.36 -13.63
C LEU A 100 -8.51 -3.27 -14.55
#